data_AF-A0A075TXG2-F1
#
_entry.id   AF-A0A075TXG2-F1
#
_cell.length_a   1.000
_cell.length_b   1.000
_cell.length_c   1.000
_cell.angle_alpha   90.00
_cell.angle_beta   90.00
_cell.angle_gamma   90.00
#
_symmetry.space_group_name_H-M   'P 1'
#
loop_
_entity.id
_entity.type
_entity.pdbx_description
1 polymer ?
#
loop_
_entity_poly.entity_id
_entity_poly.type
_entity_poly.pdbx_seq_one_letter_code
_entity_poly.pdbx_strand_id
1 'polypeptide(L)'
;MSVGQQFIGLPISFELVTERNTEISETQRIEVKNDGSVTFDTLEKQVDAAQAMNVIHTVTAYFREIHPSGVGLVENVWHIAITNDEGNVFHFRGHFGQTLLVGQHNLSDLIREALNLQVWAFDGKTRDVEIKHLELKYYEPIETADWEHDYKEQLILRRSPESIVYETLTTAGAVVTQNIVFKKKQQITRALSVLEQANLVQIAHQQGAPVIQALNKQESTYYHMHITFADDSEAEIVGAFDDKGLPELFADFTYEVQKSLTAHTLGDIFKGGNTHEYIYCSVEFTDGGNTYYYLTDDDSIDVGDHVVVPVGGAGTPKIVEVVDVEYFDEKHVPMPLYKVKKIIQKVKTID
;
A
#
# COMPACT_ATOMS: atom_id res chain seq x y z
N MET A 1 -24.67 -12.90 -17.65
CA MET A 1 -24.41 -14.35 -17.49
C MET A 1 -23.45 -14.76 -18.59
N SER A 2 -22.16 -14.93 -18.27
CA SER A 2 -21.23 -15.67 -19.13
C SER A 2 -20.91 -16.95 -18.39
N VAL A 3 -21.25 -18.09 -18.98
CA VAL A 3 -20.74 -19.39 -18.56
C VAL A 3 -19.22 -19.29 -18.62
N GLY A 4 -18.51 -19.71 -17.56
CA GLY A 4 -17.06 -19.65 -17.51
C GLY A 4 -16.46 -20.31 -18.74
N GLN A 5 -15.67 -19.58 -19.52
CA GLN A 5 -14.92 -20.17 -20.62
C GLN A 5 -13.93 -21.17 -20.03
N GLN A 6 -14.09 -22.45 -20.34
CA GLN A 6 -13.12 -23.47 -19.99
C GLN A 6 -12.07 -23.55 -21.10
N PHE A 7 -10.81 -23.31 -20.77
CA PHE A 7 -9.72 -23.42 -21.75
C PHE A 7 -9.51 -24.88 -22.15
N ILE A 8 -9.46 -25.15 -23.46
CA ILE A 8 -9.22 -26.48 -24.05
C ILE A 8 -8.13 -26.34 -25.12
N GLY A 9 -7.26 -27.34 -25.27
CA GLY A 9 -6.15 -27.35 -26.24
C GLY A 9 -4.78 -27.06 -25.61
N LEU A 10 -3.72 -27.02 -26.43
CA LEU A 10 -2.38 -26.65 -26.00
C LEU A 10 -2.22 -25.13 -26.13
N PRO A 11 -1.81 -24.40 -25.08
CA PRO A 11 -1.64 -22.96 -25.17
C PRO A 11 -0.39 -22.63 -26.00
N ILE A 12 -0.55 -21.73 -26.97
CA ILE A 12 0.54 -21.29 -27.85
C ILE A 12 0.93 -19.84 -27.63
N SER A 13 0.06 -19.03 -27.04
CA SER A 13 0.37 -17.65 -26.67
C SER A 13 -0.58 -17.12 -25.60
N PHE A 14 -0.19 -16.02 -24.97
CA PHE A 14 -1.12 -15.15 -24.27
C PHE A 14 -0.81 -13.67 -24.56
N GLU A 15 -1.85 -12.85 -24.47
CA GLU A 15 -1.77 -11.40 -24.46
C GLU A 15 -2.34 -10.87 -23.14
N LEU A 16 -1.52 -10.17 -22.36
CA LEU A 16 -1.90 -9.49 -21.12
C LEU A 16 -1.95 -7.99 -21.36
N VAL A 17 -3.14 -7.40 -21.19
CA VAL A 17 -3.37 -5.96 -21.24
C VAL A 17 -3.70 -5.49 -19.83
N THR A 18 -3.03 -4.44 -19.36
CA THR A 18 -3.28 -3.90 -18.03
C THR A 18 -3.50 -2.41 -18.08
N GLU A 19 -4.51 -1.93 -17.36
CA GLU A 19 -4.96 -0.55 -17.34
C GLU A 19 -4.87 -0.02 -15.91
N ARG A 20 -4.00 0.98 -15.68
CA ARG A 20 -3.94 1.77 -14.45
C ARG A 20 -4.75 3.04 -14.64
N ASN A 21 -5.68 3.32 -13.73
CA ASN A 21 -6.40 4.59 -13.74
C ASN A 21 -5.86 5.44 -12.60
N THR A 22 -4.97 6.38 -12.94
CA THR A 22 -4.55 7.50 -12.09
C THR A 22 -5.17 8.78 -12.66
N GLU A 23 -4.63 9.98 -12.37
CA GLU A 23 -5.06 11.24 -13.04
C GLU A 23 -4.98 11.14 -14.59
N ILE A 24 -4.13 10.24 -15.12
CA ILE A 24 -4.05 9.87 -16.53
C ILE A 24 -4.20 8.35 -16.63
N SER A 25 -5.06 7.87 -17.53
CA SER A 25 -5.21 6.43 -17.79
C SER A 25 -3.97 5.91 -18.52
N GLU A 26 -3.26 4.96 -17.91
CA GLU A 26 -2.09 4.31 -18.48
C GLU A 26 -2.42 2.86 -18.86
N THR A 27 -1.96 2.42 -20.02
CA THR A 27 -2.17 1.06 -20.51
C THR A 27 -0.85 0.46 -20.95
N GLN A 28 -0.64 -0.81 -20.62
CA GLN A 28 0.47 -1.61 -21.14
C GLN A 28 -0.08 -2.89 -21.80
N ARG A 29 0.63 -3.42 -22.79
CA ARG A 29 0.30 -4.68 -23.46
C ARG A 29 1.52 -5.57 -23.58
N ILE A 30 1.36 -6.84 -23.21
CA ILE A 30 2.41 -7.86 -23.31
C ILE A 30 1.85 -9.05 -24.08
N GLU A 31 2.50 -9.45 -25.16
CA GLU A 31 2.22 -10.70 -25.87
C GLU A 31 3.41 -11.65 -25.72
N VAL A 32 3.15 -12.91 -25.38
CA VAL A 32 4.17 -13.97 -25.32
C VAL A 32 3.73 -15.13 -26.19
N LYS A 33 4.62 -15.57 -27.09
CA LYS A 33 4.40 -16.70 -28.01
C LYS A 33 5.32 -17.87 -27.68
N ASN A 34 4.86 -19.06 -28.02
CA ASN A 34 5.55 -20.32 -27.73
C ASN A 34 6.86 -20.53 -28.52
N ASP A 35 7.10 -19.73 -29.54
CA ASP A 35 8.37 -19.64 -30.28
C ASP A 35 9.41 -18.74 -29.58
N GLY A 36 9.06 -18.16 -28.43
CA GLY A 36 9.91 -17.25 -27.67
C GLY A 36 9.77 -15.79 -28.05
N SER A 37 8.89 -15.43 -29.00
CA SER A 37 8.65 -14.03 -29.35
C SER A 37 7.82 -13.34 -28.28
N VAL A 38 8.30 -12.18 -27.85
CA VAL A 38 7.68 -11.33 -26.82
C VAL A 38 7.53 -9.92 -27.36
N THR A 39 6.31 -9.39 -27.29
CA THR A 39 6.04 -7.99 -27.60
C THR A 39 5.58 -7.30 -26.32
N PHE A 40 6.21 -6.19 -25.96
CA PHE A 40 5.83 -5.33 -24.84
C PHE A 40 5.61 -3.92 -25.37
N ASP A 41 4.36 -3.49 -25.46
CA ASP A 41 3.92 -2.29 -26.18
C ASP A 41 4.53 -2.22 -27.59
N THR A 42 5.52 -1.35 -27.80
CA THR A 42 6.24 -1.22 -29.09
C THR A 42 7.58 -1.93 -29.12
N LEU A 43 8.01 -2.53 -28.01
CA LEU A 43 9.26 -3.25 -27.88
C LEU A 43 9.08 -4.72 -28.27
N GLU A 44 9.91 -5.19 -29.20
CA GLU A 44 9.98 -6.61 -29.57
C GLU A 44 11.25 -7.24 -28.99
N LYS A 45 11.13 -8.45 -28.45
CA LYS A 45 12.22 -9.21 -27.85
C LYS A 45 12.06 -10.70 -28.14
N GLN A 46 13.20 -11.40 -28.18
CA GLN A 46 13.22 -12.85 -28.19
C GLN A 46 13.75 -13.38 -26.85
N VAL A 47 13.06 -14.37 -26.29
CA VAL A 47 13.50 -15.16 -25.13
C VAL A 47 13.66 -16.62 -25.53
N ASP A 48 14.21 -17.44 -24.62
CA ASP A 48 14.28 -18.88 -24.85
C ASP A 48 12.88 -19.49 -25.01
N ALA A 49 12.68 -20.32 -26.03
CA ALA A 49 11.36 -20.87 -26.34
C ALA A 49 10.84 -21.80 -25.22
N ALA A 50 11.72 -22.53 -24.53
CA ALA A 50 11.32 -23.36 -23.40
C ALA A 50 10.91 -22.50 -22.19
N GLN A 51 11.61 -21.38 -21.97
CA GLN A 51 11.25 -20.38 -20.97
C GLN A 51 9.88 -19.75 -21.26
N ALA A 52 9.62 -19.31 -22.50
CA ALA A 52 8.32 -18.79 -22.91
C ALA A 52 7.20 -19.83 -22.73
N MET A 53 7.44 -21.06 -23.18
CA MET A 53 6.49 -22.17 -23.03
C MET A 53 6.15 -22.45 -21.56
N ASN A 54 7.14 -22.38 -20.66
CA ASN A 54 6.92 -22.56 -19.22
C ASN A 54 5.99 -21.48 -18.65
N VAL A 55 6.18 -20.21 -19.03
CA VAL A 55 5.28 -19.12 -18.63
C VAL A 55 3.87 -19.36 -19.16
N ILE A 56 3.75 -19.62 -20.46
CA ILE A 56 2.46 -19.84 -21.13
C ILE A 56 1.70 -20.98 -20.45
N HIS A 57 2.36 -22.12 -20.19
CA HIS A 57 1.76 -23.26 -19.51
C HIS A 57 1.31 -22.94 -18.08
N THR A 58 2.16 -22.27 -17.31
CA THR A 58 1.86 -21.98 -15.89
C THR A 58 0.71 -20.97 -15.77
N VAL A 59 0.72 -19.92 -16.59
CA VAL A 59 -0.39 -18.96 -16.68
C VAL A 59 -1.68 -19.68 -17.09
N THR A 60 -1.64 -20.51 -18.13
CA THR A 60 -2.81 -21.26 -18.60
C THR A 60 -3.34 -22.23 -17.54
N ALA A 61 -2.48 -22.87 -16.75
CA ALA A 61 -2.89 -23.77 -15.68
C ALA A 61 -3.77 -23.08 -14.65
N TYR A 62 -3.42 -21.86 -14.24
CA TYR A 62 -4.25 -21.05 -13.32
C TYR A 62 -5.67 -20.83 -13.86
N PHE A 63 -5.78 -20.38 -15.12
CA PHE A 63 -7.05 -20.04 -15.74
C PHE A 63 -7.88 -21.25 -16.19
N ARG A 64 -7.30 -22.46 -16.20
CA ARG A 64 -8.06 -23.71 -16.37
C ARG A 64 -8.85 -24.10 -15.12
N GLU A 65 -8.30 -23.81 -13.94
CA GLU A 65 -8.86 -24.25 -12.66
C GLU A 65 -9.82 -23.24 -12.03
N ILE A 66 -9.69 -21.95 -12.40
CA ILE A 66 -10.37 -20.85 -11.73
C ILE A 66 -11.23 -20.06 -12.73
N HIS A 67 -12.48 -19.78 -12.35
CA HIS A 67 -13.35 -18.85 -13.06
C HIS A 67 -13.37 -17.51 -12.31
N PRO A 68 -12.64 -16.47 -12.77
CA PRO A 68 -12.69 -15.16 -12.14
C PRO A 68 -14.13 -14.66 -12.15
N SER A 69 -14.71 -14.51 -10.97
CA SER A 69 -16.03 -13.92 -10.78
C SER A 69 -15.84 -12.56 -10.14
N GLY A 70 -16.13 -11.51 -10.90
CA GLY A 70 -16.03 -10.14 -10.41
C GLY A 70 -16.46 -9.16 -11.50
N VAL A 71 -17.74 -8.79 -11.49
CA VAL A 71 -18.21 -7.58 -12.16
C VAL A 71 -18.20 -6.49 -11.10
N GLY A 72 -17.20 -5.63 -11.16
CA GLY A 72 -17.14 -4.39 -10.39
C GLY A 72 -16.56 -3.30 -11.28
N LEU A 73 -17.15 -2.11 -11.19
CA LEU A 73 -16.53 -0.88 -11.69
C LEU A 73 -15.33 -0.63 -10.80
N VAL A 74 -14.14 -1.03 -11.23
CA VAL A 74 -12.93 -0.74 -10.48
C VAL A 74 -11.88 -0.36 -11.50
N GLU A 75 -11.28 0.79 -11.26
CA GLU A 75 -10.01 1.22 -11.82
C GLU A 75 -8.95 0.13 -11.57
N ASN A 76 -7.80 0.16 -12.26
CA ASN A 76 -6.70 -0.79 -12.00
C ASN A 76 -7.02 -2.26 -12.34
N VAL A 77 -7.19 -2.54 -13.64
CA VAL A 77 -7.64 -3.84 -14.17
C VAL A 77 -6.62 -4.51 -15.07
N TRP A 78 -6.72 -5.82 -15.17
CA TRP A 78 -6.03 -6.61 -16.19
C TRP A 78 -7.01 -7.44 -17.00
N HIS A 79 -6.71 -7.62 -18.27
CA HIS A 79 -7.39 -8.52 -19.19
C HIS A 79 -6.33 -9.42 -19.84
N ILE A 80 -6.58 -10.72 -19.84
CA ILE A 80 -5.71 -11.69 -20.50
C ILE A 80 -6.49 -12.49 -21.54
N ALA A 81 -5.91 -12.61 -22.73
CA ALA A 81 -6.36 -13.46 -23.81
C ALA A 81 -5.36 -14.60 -24.01
N ILE A 82 -5.79 -15.85 -23.89
CA ILE A 82 -4.93 -17.03 -24.09
C ILE A 82 -5.36 -17.71 -25.39
N THR A 83 -4.41 -17.97 -26.29
CA THR A 83 -4.67 -18.63 -27.58
C THR A 83 -4.17 -20.06 -27.55
N ASN A 84 -4.98 -21.00 -28.03
CA ASN A 84 -4.60 -22.40 -28.17
C ASN A 84 -4.07 -22.73 -29.58
N ASP A 85 -3.58 -23.95 -29.76
CA ASP A 85 -3.06 -24.52 -31.01
C ASP A 85 -4.10 -24.69 -32.12
N GLU A 86 -5.40 -24.59 -31.79
CA GLU A 86 -6.50 -24.57 -32.74
C GLU A 86 -6.89 -23.15 -33.19
N GLY A 87 -6.26 -22.11 -32.62
CA GLY A 87 -6.56 -20.70 -32.88
C GLY A 87 -7.74 -20.14 -32.08
N ASN A 88 -8.27 -20.89 -31.10
CA ASN A 88 -9.31 -20.40 -30.20
C ASN A 88 -8.69 -19.46 -29.15
N VAL A 89 -9.37 -18.33 -28.90
CA VAL A 89 -8.95 -17.31 -27.92
C VAL A 89 -9.90 -17.30 -26.72
N PHE A 90 -9.33 -17.39 -25.52
CA PHE A 90 -10.06 -17.43 -24.26
C PHE A 90 -9.74 -16.19 -23.44
N HIS A 91 -10.78 -15.51 -22.95
CA HIS A 91 -10.66 -14.19 -22.33
C HIS A 91 -10.95 -14.25 -20.83
N PHE A 92 -10.06 -13.66 -20.04
CA PHE A 92 -10.21 -13.51 -18.60
C PHE A 92 -9.93 -12.07 -18.19
N ARG A 93 -10.55 -11.64 -17.09
CA ARG A 93 -10.37 -10.30 -16.54
C ARG A 93 -10.31 -10.36 -15.02
N GLY A 94 -9.57 -9.44 -14.42
CA GLY A 94 -9.59 -9.19 -12.99
C GLY A 94 -9.05 -7.81 -12.64
N HIS A 95 -8.70 -7.64 -11.37
CA HIS A 95 -8.22 -6.39 -10.79
C HIS A 95 -6.80 -6.58 -10.24
N PHE A 96 -6.01 -5.50 -10.13
CA PHE A 96 -4.70 -5.53 -9.48
C PHE A 96 -4.79 -5.88 -7.99
N GLY A 97 -3.63 -6.11 -7.37
CA GLY A 97 -3.50 -6.48 -5.96
C GLY A 97 -3.78 -7.95 -5.67
N GLN A 98 -4.17 -8.74 -6.66
CA GLN A 98 -4.37 -10.18 -6.50
C GLN A 98 -3.04 -10.94 -6.64
N THR A 99 -2.74 -11.79 -5.67
CA THR A 99 -1.67 -12.77 -5.78
C THR A 99 -2.21 -14.03 -6.46
N LEU A 100 -1.90 -14.20 -7.74
CA LEU A 100 -2.31 -15.39 -8.50
C LEU A 100 -1.23 -16.47 -8.38
N LEU A 101 -1.56 -17.60 -7.75
CA LEU A 101 -0.62 -18.67 -7.43
C LEU A 101 -0.92 -19.95 -8.20
N VAL A 102 0.13 -20.60 -8.72
CA VAL A 102 0.11 -21.99 -9.20
C VAL A 102 1.17 -22.77 -8.43
N GLY A 103 0.74 -23.64 -7.52
CA GLY A 103 1.65 -24.27 -6.56
C GLY A 103 2.31 -23.21 -5.66
N GLN A 104 3.64 -23.10 -5.73
CA GLN A 104 4.44 -22.09 -5.00
C GLN A 104 4.82 -20.88 -5.85
N HIS A 105 4.38 -20.82 -7.11
CA HIS A 105 4.78 -19.77 -8.05
C HIS A 105 3.71 -18.68 -8.13
N ASN A 106 4.13 -17.42 -7.91
CA ASN A 106 3.34 -16.24 -8.25
C ASN A 106 3.47 -15.95 -9.74
N LEU A 107 2.34 -15.86 -10.45
CA LEU A 107 2.32 -15.63 -11.90
C LEU A 107 2.96 -14.30 -12.30
N SER A 108 2.78 -13.24 -11.49
CA SER A 108 3.34 -11.92 -11.77
C SER A 108 4.86 -11.95 -11.73
N ASP A 109 5.43 -12.62 -10.73
CA ASP A 109 6.89 -12.77 -10.59
C ASP A 109 7.45 -13.68 -11.68
N LEU A 110 6.74 -14.77 -12.00
CA LEU A 110 7.11 -15.68 -13.08
C LEU A 110 7.22 -14.95 -14.44
N ILE A 111 6.25 -14.10 -14.78
CA ILE A 111 6.28 -13.32 -16.04
C ILE A 111 7.52 -12.41 -16.05
N ARG A 112 7.78 -11.67 -14.98
CA ARG A 112 8.93 -10.75 -14.94
C ARG A 112 10.27 -11.49 -14.92
N GLU A 113 10.34 -12.64 -14.25
CA GLU A 113 11.51 -13.54 -14.23
C GLU A 113 11.84 -14.09 -15.60
N ALA A 114 10.84 -14.68 -16.23
CA ALA A 114 11.04 -15.39 -17.46
C ALA A 114 11.32 -14.43 -18.63
N LEU A 115 10.68 -13.27 -18.63
CA LEU A 115 10.79 -12.33 -19.74
C LEU A 115 11.89 -11.30 -19.51
N ASN A 116 12.36 -11.14 -18.27
CA ASN A 116 13.26 -10.07 -17.82
C ASN A 116 12.75 -8.70 -18.30
N LEU A 117 11.50 -8.40 -17.94
CA LEU A 117 10.78 -7.16 -18.27
C LEU A 117 10.17 -6.55 -17.01
N GLN A 118 10.20 -5.22 -16.95
CA GLN A 118 9.53 -4.44 -15.91
C GLN A 118 8.10 -4.14 -16.34
N VAL A 119 7.16 -4.97 -15.89
CA VAL A 119 5.75 -4.91 -16.32
C VAL A 119 4.79 -4.99 -15.14
N TRP A 120 3.67 -4.26 -15.25
CA TRP A 120 2.50 -4.38 -14.38
C TRP A 120 1.75 -5.68 -14.65
N ALA A 121 2.27 -6.82 -14.16
CA ALA A 121 1.57 -8.09 -14.31
C ALA A 121 0.26 -8.10 -13.47
N PHE A 122 -0.24 -9.26 -13.07
CA PHE A 122 -1.56 -9.38 -12.43
C PHE A 122 -1.70 -8.64 -11.08
N ASP A 123 -0.58 -8.43 -10.38
CA ASP A 123 -0.56 -7.71 -9.10
C ASP A 123 -0.52 -6.18 -9.28
N GLY A 124 -0.36 -5.69 -10.51
CA GLY A 124 -0.22 -4.27 -10.82
C GLY A 124 1.10 -3.65 -10.39
N LYS A 125 2.15 -4.40 -10.04
CA LYS A 125 3.47 -3.88 -9.60
C LYS A 125 4.50 -3.92 -10.74
N THR A 126 5.60 -3.18 -10.69
CA THR A 126 6.81 -3.50 -11.47
C THR A 126 7.80 -4.25 -10.56
N ARG A 127 8.69 -5.06 -11.13
CA ARG A 127 9.51 -6.00 -10.36
C ARG A 127 10.52 -5.33 -9.41
N ASP A 128 10.93 -4.11 -9.68
CA ASP A 128 12.21 -3.63 -9.14
C ASP A 128 12.10 -2.63 -8.00
N VAL A 129 10.90 -2.25 -7.56
CA VAL A 129 10.78 -1.38 -6.38
C VAL A 129 10.71 -2.27 -5.15
N GLU A 130 11.81 -2.96 -4.81
CA GLU A 130 11.97 -3.54 -3.47
C GLU A 130 12.87 -2.62 -2.66
N ILE A 131 12.30 -1.97 -1.64
CA ILE A 131 13.05 -1.10 -0.75
C ILE A 131 13.76 -1.98 0.28
N LYS A 132 15.10 -1.96 0.30
CA LYS A 132 15.88 -2.61 1.37
C LYS A 132 16.11 -1.68 2.56
N HIS A 133 16.15 -0.37 2.32
CA HIS A 133 16.43 0.65 3.32
C HIS A 133 15.67 1.94 3.00
N LEU A 134 15.10 2.53 4.04
CA LEU A 134 14.42 3.82 3.98
C LEU A 134 14.93 4.68 5.12
N GLU A 135 15.30 5.91 4.82
CA GLU A 135 15.54 6.98 5.78
C GLU A 135 14.60 8.15 5.46
N LEU A 136 13.69 8.45 6.39
CA LEU A 136 12.73 9.53 6.27
C LEU A 136 12.98 10.55 7.37
N LYS A 137 13.23 11.80 6.99
CA LYS A 137 13.43 12.94 7.89
C LYS A 137 12.30 13.94 7.73
N TYR A 138 11.78 14.42 8.84
CA TYR A 138 10.75 15.46 8.91
C TYR A 138 11.34 16.76 9.47
N TYR A 139 10.99 17.87 8.83
CA TYR A 139 11.53 19.20 9.10
C TYR A 139 10.39 20.19 9.36
N GLU A 140 10.59 21.06 10.36
CA GLU A 140 9.74 22.23 10.59
C GLU A 140 10.29 23.49 9.89
N PRO A 141 9.43 24.50 9.65
CA PRO A 141 9.87 25.78 9.10
C PRO A 141 10.90 26.44 10.02
N ILE A 142 11.99 26.91 9.42
CA ILE A 142 13.11 27.52 10.14
C ILE A 142 12.75 28.96 10.51
N GLU A 143 12.13 29.22 11.67
CA GLU A 143 11.94 30.61 12.14
C GLU A 143 13.20 31.19 12.80
N THR A 144 13.97 30.41 13.56
CA THR A 144 15.22 30.84 14.23
C THR A 144 16.11 29.63 14.50
N ALA A 145 17.08 29.36 13.62
CA ALA A 145 17.99 28.23 13.77
C ALA A 145 19.08 28.52 14.84
N ASP A 146 19.00 27.83 15.98
CA ASP A 146 20.18 27.46 16.78
C ASP A 146 20.26 25.93 16.75
N TRP A 147 21.41 25.43 16.29
CA TRP A 147 21.54 24.21 15.48
C TRP A 147 22.30 23.14 16.24
N GLU A 148 21.64 21.99 16.45
CA GLU A 148 22.35 20.72 16.66
C GLU A 148 21.68 19.53 15.97
N HIS A 149 20.40 19.63 15.58
CA HIS A 149 19.70 18.61 14.79
C HIS A 149 18.98 19.27 13.62
N ASP A 150 19.42 18.97 12.39
CA ASP A 150 18.85 19.56 11.17
C ASP A 150 17.39 19.14 10.93
N TYR A 151 16.90 18.07 11.58
CA TYR A 151 15.54 17.51 11.44
C TYR A 151 14.85 17.38 12.80
N LYS A 152 13.52 17.50 12.84
CA LYS A 152 12.73 17.34 14.07
C LYS A 152 12.52 15.87 14.43
N GLU A 153 12.31 15.05 13.41
CA GLU A 153 12.05 13.61 13.55
C GLU A 153 12.71 12.83 12.42
N GLN A 154 13.13 11.60 12.73
CA GLN A 154 13.70 10.67 11.76
C GLN A 154 13.16 9.26 11.97
N LEU A 155 12.76 8.64 10.88
CA LEU A 155 12.33 7.26 10.81
C LEU A 155 13.23 6.49 9.85
N ILE A 156 13.84 5.41 10.32
CA ILE A 156 14.74 4.55 9.56
C ILE A 156 14.21 3.12 9.58
N LEU A 157 13.94 2.56 8.40
CA LEU A 157 13.54 1.17 8.23
C LEU A 157 14.65 0.39 7.51
N ARG A 158 14.88 -0.86 7.92
CA ARG A 158 15.74 -1.81 7.21
C ARG A 158 15.02 -3.13 7.05
N ARG A 159 15.10 -3.70 5.85
CA ARG A 159 14.50 -5.00 5.51
C ARG A 159 15.35 -6.17 6.01
N SER A 160 16.68 -6.02 6.07
CA SER A 160 17.59 -7.07 6.55
C SER A 160 18.85 -6.50 7.26
N PRO A 161 19.06 -6.78 8.56
CA PRO A 161 18.08 -7.34 9.48
C PRO A 161 16.86 -6.42 9.62
N GLU A 162 15.69 -7.02 9.83
CA GLU A 162 14.42 -6.29 9.94
C GLU A 162 14.44 -5.38 11.18
N SER A 163 14.40 -4.06 10.98
CA SER A 163 14.48 -3.10 12.08
C SER A 163 13.81 -1.75 11.79
N ILE A 164 13.38 -1.10 12.87
CA ILE A 164 12.96 0.31 12.91
C ILE A 164 13.88 1.04 13.87
N VAL A 165 14.38 2.20 13.44
CA VAL A 165 14.91 3.22 14.34
C VAL A 165 14.04 4.46 14.17
N TYR A 166 13.46 4.94 15.25
CA TYR A 166 12.68 6.16 15.26
C TYR A 166 13.26 7.13 16.30
N GLU A 167 13.62 8.33 15.85
CA GLU A 167 14.19 9.40 16.65
C GLU A 167 13.29 10.63 16.61
N THR A 168 12.99 11.18 17.77
CA THR A 168 12.19 12.41 17.90
C THR A 168 12.82 13.35 18.92
N LEU A 169 12.75 14.65 18.65
CA LEU A 169 13.06 15.67 19.63
C LEU A 169 11.83 15.92 20.52
N THR A 170 12.02 15.84 21.83
CA THR A 170 10.97 16.20 22.79
C THR A 170 10.84 17.71 22.91
N THR A 171 9.71 18.19 23.43
CA THR A 171 9.49 19.61 23.74
C THR A 171 10.49 20.18 24.76
N ALA A 172 11.14 19.31 25.54
CA ALA A 172 12.21 19.67 26.47
C ALA A 172 13.62 19.69 25.82
N GLY A 173 13.72 19.47 24.51
CA GLY A 173 15.00 19.44 23.78
C GLY A 173 15.81 18.14 23.93
N ALA A 174 15.26 17.11 24.58
CA ALA A 174 15.90 15.79 24.66
C ALA A 174 15.55 14.96 23.42
N VAL A 175 16.53 14.23 22.87
CA VAL A 175 16.31 13.26 21.80
C VAL A 175 15.88 11.92 22.40
N VAL A 176 14.77 11.37 21.91
CA VAL A 176 14.27 10.03 22.26
C VAL A 176 14.45 9.13 21.06
N THR A 177 15.18 8.03 21.24
CA THR A 177 15.41 7.01 20.20
C THR A 177 14.75 5.70 20.60
N GLN A 178 13.87 5.17 19.74
CA GLN A 178 13.39 3.80 19.79
C GLN A 178 14.08 2.97 18.71
N ASN A 179 14.71 1.87 19.12
CA ASN A 179 15.35 0.94 18.21
C ASN A 179 14.75 -0.46 18.41
N ILE A 180 14.09 -0.97 17.39
CA ILE A 180 13.39 -2.25 17.41
C ILE A 180 14.00 -3.14 16.34
N VAL A 181 14.45 -4.33 16.72
CA VAL A 181 14.96 -5.36 15.81
C VAL A 181 14.04 -6.57 15.86
N PHE A 182 13.44 -6.91 14.73
CA PHE A 182 12.47 -8.00 14.63
C PHE A 182 13.17 -9.33 14.37
N LYS A 183 12.82 -10.35 15.16
CA LYS A 183 13.33 -11.72 15.01
C LYS A 183 12.47 -12.59 14.10
N LYS A 184 11.23 -12.18 13.79
CA LYS A 184 10.29 -12.87 12.90
C LYS A 184 9.95 -11.95 11.74
N LYS A 185 9.96 -12.50 10.52
CA LYS A 185 9.79 -11.74 9.28
C LYS A 185 8.33 -11.31 9.10
N GLN A 186 8.05 -10.01 8.88
CA GLN A 186 6.95 -9.46 8.05
C GLN A 186 6.43 -8.06 8.45
N GLN A 187 6.75 -7.50 9.62
CA GLN A 187 6.21 -6.19 10.06
C GLN A 187 6.68 -5.06 9.14
N ILE A 188 7.99 -4.98 8.91
CA ILE A 188 8.62 -3.96 8.06
C ILE A 188 8.41 -4.27 6.58
N THR A 189 8.34 -5.55 6.24
CA THR A 189 8.03 -5.98 4.87
C THR A 189 6.70 -5.40 4.40
N ARG A 190 5.66 -5.39 5.26
CA ARG A 190 4.37 -4.79 4.92
C ARG A 190 4.46 -3.29 4.71
N ALA A 191 5.04 -2.56 5.68
CA ALA A 191 5.21 -1.11 5.58
C ALA A 191 5.96 -0.70 4.30
N LEU A 192 7.14 -1.29 4.06
CA LEU A 192 7.91 -1.00 2.87
C LEU A 192 7.15 -1.39 1.60
N SER A 193 6.45 -2.52 1.58
CA SER A 193 5.67 -2.93 0.40
C SER A 193 4.43 -2.11 0.11
N VAL A 194 3.90 -1.36 1.09
CA VAL A 194 2.94 -0.29 0.81
C VAL A 194 3.64 0.86 0.08
N LEU A 195 4.76 1.35 0.62
CA LEU A 195 5.49 2.47 0.05
C LEU A 195 6.07 2.18 -1.35
N GLU A 196 6.44 0.93 -1.65
CA GLU A 196 6.86 0.46 -2.98
C GLU A 196 5.78 0.67 -4.06
N GLN A 197 4.51 0.77 -3.66
CA GLN A 197 3.39 1.00 -4.57
C GLN A 197 3.14 2.49 -4.83
N ALA A 198 3.74 3.38 -4.04
CA ALA A 198 3.53 4.82 -4.17
C ALA A 198 4.13 5.35 -5.49
N ASN A 199 3.35 6.15 -6.22
CA ASN A 199 3.73 6.68 -7.53
C ASN A 199 5.05 7.48 -7.47
N LEU A 200 5.25 8.33 -6.46
CA LEU A 200 6.49 9.09 -6.29
C LEU A 200 7.72 8.19 -6.12
N VAL A 201 7.58 7.05 -5.46
CA VAL A 201 8.68 6.09 -5.25
C VAL A 201 9.02 5.37 -6.55
N GLN A 202 8.00 4.98 -7.32
CA GLN A 202 8.21 4.39 -8.65
C GLN A 202 8.90 5.38 -9.60
N ILE A 203 8.46 6.64 -9.62
CA ILE A 203 9.07 7.71 -10.41
C ILE A 203 10.53 7.93 -10.00
N ALA A 204 10.81 8.03 -8.69
CA ALA A 204 12.15 8.29 -8.20
C ALA A 204 13.12 7.15 -8.53
N HIS A 205 12.67 5.89 -8.43
CA HIS A 205 13.44 4.73 -8.87
C HIS A 205 13.75 4.77 -10.37
N GLN A 206 12.77 5.13 -11.21
CA GLN A 206 12.94 5.17 -12.67
C GLN A 206 13.85 6.30 -13.16
N GLN A 207 13.80 7.48 -12.53
CA GLN A 207 14.57 8.64 -12.95
C GLN A 207 16.05 8.54 -12.54
N GLY A 208 16.38 7.77 -11.50
CA GLY A 208 17.74 7.66 -10.96
C GLY A 208 18.31 9.00 -10.46
N ALA A 209 17.44 10.00 -10.25
CA ALA A 209 17.78 11.35 -9.81
C ALA A 209 16.80 11.78 -8.71
N PRO A 210 17.20 12.71 -7.82
CA PRO A 210 16.33 13.22 -6.77
C PRO A 210 15.03 13.81 -7.34
N VAL A 211 13.89 13.33 -6.85
CA VAL A 211 12.58 13.93 -7.11
C VAL A 211 12.37 15.06 -6.10
N ILE A 212 12.71 16.27 -6.50
CA ILE A 212 12.58 17.47 -5.67
C ILE A 212 11.36 18.26 -6.12
N GLN A 213 10.33 18.29 -5.28
CA GLN A 213 9.16 19.12 -5.50
C GLN A 213 9.47 20.59 -5.14
N ALA A 214 8.85 21.52 -5.84
CA ALA A 214 9.00 22.94 -5.54
C ALA A 214 8.29 23.28 -4.21
N LEU A 215 9.04 23.75 -3.22
CA LEU A 215 8.53 24.15 -1.90
C LEU A 215 9.36 25.27 -1.27
N ASN A 216 8.76 26.04 -0.37
CA ASN A 216 9.47 27.07 0.41
C ASN A 216 9.82 26.54 1.81
N LYS A 217 11.09 26.17 2.02
CA LYS A 217 11.57 25.60 3.30
C LYS A 217 11.47 26.54 4.50
N GLN A 218 11.32 27.86 4.25
CA GLN A 218 11.17 28.84 5.34
C GLN A 218 9.72 28.95 5.83
N GLU A 219 8.76 28.54 4.99
CA GLU A 219 7.33 28.75 5.25
C GLU A 219 6.55 27.44 5.39
N SER A 220 7.15 26.31 5.03
CA SER A 220 6.47 25.01 4.96
C SER A 220 7.26 23.93 5.70
N THR A 221 6.53 23.06 6.41
CA THR A 221 7.04 21.77 6.84
C THR A 221 7.37 20.93 5.61
N TYR A 222 8.42 20.14 5.68
CA TYR A 222 8.85 19.32 4.54
C TYR A 222 9.48 18.01 5.01
N TYR A 223 9.61 17.07 4.09
CA TYR A 223 10.33 15.82 4.34
C TYR A 223 11.47 15.62 3.35
N HIS A 224 12.42 14.80 3.79
CA HIS A 224 13.45 14.23 2.92
C HIS A 224 13.44 12.71 3.10
N MET A 225 13.18 11.99 2.01
CA MET A 225 13.17 10.55 1.96
C MET A 225 14.36 10.07 1.12
N HIS A 226 15.28 9.34 1.72
CA HIS A 226 16.33 8.60 1.04
C HIS A 226 15.97 7.12 1.03
N ILE A 227 16.00 6.50 -0.15
CA ILE A 227 15.57 5.13 -0.39
C ILE A 227 16.74 4.40 -1.02
N THR A 228 17.07 3.23 -0.49
CA THR A 228 17.95 2.28 -1.17
C THR A 228 17.15 1.05 -1.55
N PHE A 229 17.23 0.67 -2.83
CA PHE A 229 16.54 -0.48 -3.38
C PHE A 229 17.39 -1.75 -3.31
N ALA A 230 16.76 -2.90 -3.58
CA ALA A 230 17.39 -4.21 -3.51
C ALA A 230 18.55 -4.39 -4.50
N ASP A 231 18.55 -3.65 -5.61
CA ASP A 231 19.62 -3.62 -6.63
C ASP A 231 20.75 -2.63 -6.30
N ASP A 232 20.76 -2.09 -5.07
CA ASP A 232 21.67 -1.05 -4.59
C ASP A 232 21.51 0.32 -5.24
N SER A 233 20.52 0.52 -6.12
CA SER A 233 20.17 1.86 -6.58
C SER A 233 19.60 2.71 -5.44
N GLU A 234 19.75 4.03 -5.57
CA GLU A 234 19.30 5.00 -4.59
C GLU A 234 18.34 6.01 -5.23
N ALA A 235 17.36 6.45 -4.45
CA ALA A 235 16.48 7.55 -4.79
C ALA A 235 16.35 8.53 -3.63
N GLU A 236 16.20 9.80 -3.97
CA GLU A 236 15.87 10.86 -3.03
C GLU A 236 14.53 11.48 -3.42
N ILE A 237 13.67 11.74 -2.44
CA ILE A 237 12.42 12.45 -2.62
C ILE A 237 12.35 13.56 -1.58
N VAL A 238 12.16 14.79 -2.05
CA VAL A 238 11.99 15.97 -1.19
C VAL A 238 10.66 16.60 -1.55
N GLY A 239 9.77 16.71 -0.58
CA GLY A 239 8.42 17.21 -0.78
C GLY A 239 7.91 18.02 0.41
N ALA A 240 6.88 18.83 0.16
CA ALA A 240 6.15 19.48 1.24
C ALA A 240 5.48 18.41 2.10
N PHE A 241 5.41 18.62 3.41
CA PHE A 241 4.73 17.69 4.31
C PHE A 241 3.25 18.05 4.41
N ASP A 242 2.56 17.96 3.28
CA ASP A 242 1.13 18.22 3.10
C ASP A 242 0.52 17.19 2.14
N ASP A 243 -0.80 17.25 1.94
CA ASP A 243 -1.56 16.29 1.13
C ASP A 243 -1.15 16.23 -0.34
N LYS A 244 -0.46 17.27 -0.85
CA LYS A 244 0.00 17.33 -2.25
C LYS A 244 1.44 16.87 -2.40
N GLY A 245 2.25 17.08 -1.37
CA GLY A 245 3.65 16.75 -1.40
C GLY A 245 3.97 15.32 -1.01
N LEU A 246 3.13 14.68 -0.20
CA LEU A 246 3.35 13.32 0.28
C LEU A 246 3.08 12.24 -0.79
N PRO A 247 3.78 11.09 -0.72
CA PRO A 247 3.46 9.94 -1.58
C PRO A 247 2.03 9.44 -1.37
N GLU A 248 1.33 9.12 -2.46
CA GLU A 248 0.07 8.36 -2.42
C GLU A 248 0.36 7.04 -1.68
N LEU A 249 -0.37 6.72 -0.60
CA LEU A 249 -0.11 5.63 0.37
C LEU A 249 0.83 5.94 1.55
N PHE A 250 1.26 7.19 1.75
CA PHE A 250 2.08 7.55 2.91
C PHE A 250 1.37 7.28 4.25
N ALA A 251 0.05 7.49 4.32
CA ALA A 251 -0.76 7.17 5.50
C ALA A 251 -0.77 5.67 5.81
N ASP A 252 -1.06 4.83 4.82
CA ASP A 252 -1.02 3.36 4.96
C ASP A 252 0.37 2.88 5.38
N PHE A 253 1.42 3.47 4.80
CA PHE A 253 2.81 3.19 5.16
C PHE A 253 3.09 3.50 6.63
N THR A 254 2.77 4.71 7.09
CA THR A 254 3.03 5.16 8.46
C THR A 254 2.20 4.36 9.47
N TYR A 255 0.96 4.00 9.13
CA TYR A 255 0.10 3.14 9.93
C TYR A 255 0.71 1.76 10.18
N GLU A 256 1.29 1.11 9.15
CA GLU A 256 1.99 -0.17 9.33
C GLU A 256 3.21 -0.04 10.26
N VAL A 257 3.91 1.10 10.23
CA VAL A 257 5.05 1.37 11.14
C VAL A 257 4.58 1.61 12.58
N GLN A 258 3.50 2.38 12.77
CA GLN A 258 2.95 2.72 14.08
C GLN A 258 2.58 1.49 14.91
N LYS A 259 2.08 0.43 14.28
CA LYS A 259 1.75 -0.87 14.93
C LYS A 259 2.91 -1.48 15.70
N SER A 260 4.15 -1.08 15.39
CA SER A 260 5.36 -1.56 16.04
C SER A 260 5.90 -0.64 17.13
N LEU A 261 5.45 0.62 17.18
CA LEU A 261 5.97 1.65 18.07
C LEU A 261 5.06 1.86 19.29
N THR A 262 5.59 2.47 20.35
CA THR A 262 4.80 2.79 21.54
C THR A 262 4.03 4.11 21.36
N ALA A 263 2.71 4.10 21.55
CA ALA A 263 1.84 5.23 21.20
C ALA A 263 2.28 6.59 21.78
N HIS A 264 2.77 6.61 23.03
CA HIS A 264 3.20 7.84 23.73
C HIS A 264 4.51 8.46 23.21
N THR A 265 5.05 7.96 22.10
CA THR A 265 6.30 8.47 21.49
C THR A 265 6.10 8.97 20.06
N LEU A 266 4.94 8.75 19.45
CA LEU A 266 4.68 9.11 18.06
C LEU A 266 4.61 10.63 17.89
N GLY A 267 5.47 11.17 17.02
CA GLY A 267 5.49 12.58 16.64
C GLY A 267 4.75 12.89 15.33
N ASP A 268 5.06 14.04 14.75
CA ASP A 268 4.37 14.61 13.59
C ASP A 268 4.70 13.88 12.28
N ILE A 269 5.81 13.14 12.19
CA ILE A 269 6.14 12.33 11.00
C ILE A 269 5.06 11.29 10.67
N PHE A 270 4.26 10.89 11.67
CA PHE A 270 3.15 9.95 11.52
C PHE A 270 1.78 10.62 11.33
N LYS A 271 1.73 11.97 11.29
CA LYS A 271 0.50 12.73 11.03
C LYS A 271 0.35 13.11 9.56
N GLY A 272 1.40 12.94 8.76
CA GLY A 272 1.38 13.24 7.34
C GLY A 272 0.44 12.31 6.59
N GLY A 273 -0.36 12.86 5.69
CA GLY A 273 -1.28 12.08 4.85
C GLY A 273 -2.56 11.65 5.56
N ASN A 274 -2.87 12.24 6.73
CA ASN A 274 -4.17 12.12 7.39
C ASN A 274 -5.28 12.74 6.51
N THR A 275 -5.59 12.06 5.42
CA THR A 275 -6.83 12.17 4.66
C THR A 275 -7.82 11.09 5.12
N HIS A 276 -7.57 10.47 6.28
CA HIS A 276 -8.54 9.62 6.95
C HIS A 276 -9.76 10.47 7.29
N GLU A 277 -10.77 10.42 6.42
CA GLU A 277 -12.02 11.15 6.59
C GLU A 277 -12.84 10.64 7.78
N TYR A 278 -12.57 9.41 8.25
CA TYR A 278 -13.40 8.73 9.24
C TYR A 278 -12.59 8.14 10.38
N ILE A 279 -12.97 8.51 11.61
CA ILE A 279 -12.46 7.92 12.85
C ILE A 279 -13.47 6.87 13.32
N TYR A 280 -13.00 5.63 13.45
CA TYR A 280 -13.77 4.50 13.95
C TYR A 280 -13.28 4.13 15.35
N CYS A 281 -14.17 4.18 16.33
CA CYS A 281 -13.90 3.64 17.65
C CYS A 281 -14.56 2.28 17.79
N SER A 282 -13.80 1.27 18.22
CA SER A 282 -14.36 0.02 18.73
C SER A 282 -14.72 0.21 20.20
N VAL A 283 -15.97 -0.10 20.55
CA VAL A 283 -16.44 -0.03 21.94
C VAL A 283 -16.88 -1.40 22.42
N GLU A 284 -16.73 -1.63 23.72
CA GLU A 284 -17.14 -2.85 24.38
C GLU A 284 -18.23 -2.55 25.43
N PHE A 285 -19.29 -3.37 25.44
CA PHE A 285 -20.41 -3.22 26.39
C PHE A 285 -20.24 -4.05 27.66
N THR A 286 -19.37 -5.06 27.62
CA THR A 286 -19.10 -6.01 28.70
C THR A 286 -17.66 -6.48 28.57
N ASP A 287 -16.87 -6.38 29.63
CA ASP A 287 -15.46 -6.79 29.68
C ASP A 287 -15.23 -8.18 29.06
N GLY A 288 -14.42 -8.24 27.99
CA GLY A 288 -14.09 -9.46 27.24
C GLY A 288 -15.20 -10.01 26.33
N GLY A 289 -16.19 -9.18 25.99
CA GLY A 289 -17.25 -9.44 25.02
C GLY A 289 -16.90 -9.07 23.57
N ASN A 290 -17.95 -8.85 22.77
CA ASN A 290 -17.79 -8.41 21.37
C ASN A 290 -17.58 -6.91 21.30
N THR A 291 -16.73 -6.46 20.38
CA THR A 291 -16.54 -5.06 20.04
C THR A 291 -17.48 -4.60 18.94
N TYR A 292 -17.83 -3.32 18.95
CA TYR A 292 -18.73 -2.70 17.97
C TYR A 292 -18.16 -1.36 17.50
N TYR A 293 -18.20 -1.15 16.18
CA TYR A 293 -17.74 0.09 15.56
C TYR A 293 -18.73 1.24 15.74
N TYR A 294 -18.21 2.41 16.11
CA TYR A 294 -18.88 3.70 16.07
C TYR A 294 -18.00 4.74 15.37
N LEU A 295 -18.64 5.66 14.66
CA LEU A 295 -17.97 6.79 14.01
C LEU A 295 -17.84 7.97 14.96
N THR A 296 -16.76 8.73 14.86
CA THR A 296 -16.63 10.03 15.53
C THR A 296 -15.97 11.05 14.61
N ASP A 297 -16.29 12.31 14.84
CA ASP A 297 -15.59 13.45 14.27
C ASP A 297 -14.70 14.14 15.35
N ASP A 298 -14.70 13.61 16.57
CA ASP A 298 -13.91 14.06 17.72
C ASP A 298 -12.63 13.23 17.82
N ASP A 299 -11.51 13.81 17.39
CA ASP A 299 -10.16 13.23 17.38
C ASP A 299 -9.49 13.25 18.76
N SER A 300 -10.15 13.78 19.78
CA SER A 300 -9.65 13.76 21.16
C SER A 300 -10.02 12.49 21.93
N ILE A 301 -10.72 11.53 21.32
CA ILE A 301 -11.13 10.26 21.94
C ILE A 301 -10.01 9.22 21.79
N ASP A 302 -9.51 8.72 22.92
CA ASP A 302 -8.45 7.72 23.01
C ASP A 302 -8.97 6.40 23.59
N VAL A 303 -8.20 5.33 23.42
CA VAL A 303 -8.46 4.03 24.06
C VAL A 303 -8.47 4.19 25.59
N GLY A 304 -9.47 3.58 26.23
CA GLY A 304 -9.76 3.71 27.67
C GLY A 304 -10.73 4.84 28.01
N ASP A 305 -11.02 5.75 27.08
CA ASP A 305 -12.04 6.77 27.30
C ASP A 305 -13.44 6.17 27.35
N HIS A 306 -14.30 6.81 28.14
CA HIS A 306 -15.71 6.48 28.16
C HIS A 306 -16.48 7.43 27.25
N VAL A 307 -17.36 6.88 26.43
CA VAL A 307 -18.13 7.60 25.41
C VAL A 307 -19.59 7.24 25.50
N VAL A 308 -20.47 8.16 25.09
CA VAL A 308 -21.91 7.91 24.99
C VAL A 308 -22.25 7.48 23.57
N VAL A 309 -22.83 6.28 23.42
CA VAL A 309 -23.19 5.69 22.12
C VAL A 309 -24.68 5.31 22.03
N PRO A 310 -25.31 5.40 20.85
CA PRO A 310 -26.70 5.02 20.66
C PRO A 310 -26.90 3.52 20.35
N VAL A 311 -27.67 2.81 21.18
CA VAL A 311 -27.89 1.35 21.07
C VAL A 311 -29.30 1.00 20.59
N GLY A 312 -29.42 -0.07 19.80
CA GLY A 312 -30.70 -0.57 19.29
C GLY A 312 -31.38 0.35 18.27
N GLY A 313 -32.55 -0.04 17.78
CA GLY A 313 -33.30 0.75 16.78
C GLY A 313 -33.84 2.09 17.30
N ALA A 314 -34.07 2.20 18.61
CA ALA A 314 -34.54 3.43 19.26
C ALA A 314 -33.41 4.42 19.61
N GLY A 315 -32.14 4.03 19.44
CA GLY A 315 -30.99 4.90 19.71
C GLY A 315 -30.80 5.24 21.19
N THR A 316 -31.11 4.31 22.10
CA THR A 316 -30.98 4.52 23.54
C THR A 316 -29.51 4.80 23.91
N PRO A 317 -29.19 5.95 24.53
CA PRO A 317 -27.82 6.27 24.92
C PRO A 317 -27.28 5.29 25.97
N LYS A 318 -26.04 4.85 25.79
CA LYS A 318 -25.28 4.08 26.79
C LYS A 318 -23.86 4.61 26.89
N ILE A 319 -23.30 4.58 28.10
CA ILE A 319 -21.88 4.83 28.34
C ILE A 319 -21.14 3.50 28.13
N VAL A 320 -20.05 3.55 27.36
CA VAL A 320 -19.19 2.41 27.03
C VAL A 320 -17.73 2.86 26.99
N GLU A 321 -16.82 1.92 27.21
CA GLU A 321 -15.39 2.14 27.09
C GLU A 321 -14.94 1.93 25.63
N VAL A 322 -14.05 2.80 25.16
CA VAL A 322 -13.36 2.66 23.88
C VAL A 322 -12.20 1.70 24.05
N VAL A 323 -12.20 0.61 23.30
CA VAL A 323 -11.17 -0.44 23.37
C VAL A 323 -10.22 -0.41 22.17
N ASP A 324 -10.58 0.29 21.08
CA ASP A 324 -9.70 0.55 19.94
C ASP A 324 -10.11 1.84 19.21
N VAL A 325 -9.16 2.51 18.56
CA VAL A 325 -9.38 3.68 17.71
C VAL A 325 -8.59 3.52 16.42
N GLU A 326 -9.32 3.51 15.31
CA GLU A 326 -8.79 3.29 13.98
C GLU A 326 -9.22 4.41 13.02
N TYR A 327 -8.38 4.70 12.02
CA TYR A 327 -8.57 5.77 11.07
C TYR A 327 -8.69 5.18 9.67
N PHE A 328 -9.68 5.63 8.89
CA PHE A 328 -9.97 5.08 7.57
C PHE A 328 -10.35 6.17 6.56
N ASP A 329 -9.97 5.95 5.30
CA ASP A 329 -10.55 6.64 4.15
C ASP A 329 -11.90 6.02 3.76
N GLU A 330 -12.76 6.76 3.04
CA GLU A 330 -14.09 6.27 2.61
C GLU A 330 -14.03 4.87 1.94
N LYS A 331 -13.01 4.64 1.12
CA LYS A 331 -12.80 3.40 0.35
C LYS A 331 -12.36 2.19 1.19
N HIS A 332 -11.88 2.40 2.41
CA HIS A 332 -11.26 1.36 3.25
C HIS A 332 -11.98 1.13 4.59
N VAL A 333 -13.13 1.78 4.79
CA VAL A 333 -13.88 1.65 6.05
C VAL A 333 -14.23 0.19 6.37
N PRO A 334 -14.10 -0.25 7.64
CA PRO A 334 -14.33 -1.63 8.05
C PRO A 334 -15.83 -2.00 7.99
N MET A 335 -16.70 -0.98 8.02
CA MET A 335 -18.13 -1.12 7.83
C MET A 335 -18.65 0.09 7.03
N PRO A 336 -19.63 -0.06 6.11
CA PRO A 336 -20.13 1.06 5.33
C PRO A 336 -20.71 2.17 6.22
N LEU A 337 -20.42 3.43 5.91
CA LEU A 337 -20.79 4.62 6.70
C LEU A 337 -22.28 4.67 7.06
N TYR A 338 -23.17 4.27 6.14
CA TYR A 338 -24.62 4.26 6.36
C TYR A 338 -25.12 3.21 7.37
N LYS A 339 -24.27 2.24 7.74
CA LYS A 339 -24.57 1.19 8.73
C LYS A 339 -24.00 1.50 10.11
N VAL A 340 -23.04 2.41 10.20
CA VAL A 340 -22.31 2.72 11.42
C VAL A 340 -22.99 3.88 12.11
N LYS A 341 -23.14 3.78 13.43
CA LYS A 341 -23.71 4.86 14.24
C LYS A 341 -22.59 5.78 14.74
N LYS A 342 -22.91 7.04 14.98
CA LYS A 342 -21.96 8.01 15.54
C LYS A 342 -21.94 7.98 17.07
N ILE A 343 -20.76 8.19 17.65
CA ILE A 343 -20.59 8.56 19.05
C ILE A 343 -21.32 9.88 19.28
N ILE A 344 -22.05 9.97 20.39
CA ILE A 344 -22.80 11.18 20.76
C ILE A 344 -21.86 12.20 21.40
N GLN A 345 -21.02 11.76 22.35
CA GLN A 345 -20.03 12.60 23.03
C GLN A 345 -19.03 11.78 23.85
N LYS A 346 -17.85 12.34 24.09
CA LYS A 346 -16.89 11.89 25.10
C LYS A 346 -17.37 12.25 26.52
N VAL A 347 -17.22 11.34 27.49
CA VAL A 347 -17.52 11.57 28.90
C VAL A 347 -16.33 12.26 29.56
N LYS A 348 -16.53 13.45 30.12
CA LYS A 348 -15.45 14.24 30.73
C LYS A 348 -15.13 13.84 32.18
N THR A 349 -16.03 13.15 32.87
CA THR A 349 -15.85 12.63 34.23
C THR A 349 -16.89 11.54 34.49
N ILE A 350 -16.47 10.39 35.01
CA ILE A 350 -17.36 9.34 35.50
C ILE A 350 -17.43 9.53 37.02
N ASP A 351 -18.58 10.00 37.52
CA ASP A 351 -18.86 10.05 38.97
C ASP A 351 -19.21 8.66 39.51
#